data_AF-A0A101C8W6-F1
#
_entry.id   AF-A0A101C8W6-F1
#
_cell.length_a   1.000
_cell.length_b   1.000
_cell.length_c   1.000
_cell.angle_alpha   90.00
_cell.angle_beta   90.00
_cell.angle_gamma   90.00
#
_symmetry.space_group_name_H-M   'P 1'
#
loop_
_entity.id
_entity.type
_entity.pdbx_description
1 polymer ?
#
loop_
_entity_poly.entity_id
_entity_poly.type
_entity_poly.pdbx_seq_one_letter_code
_entity_poly.pdbx_strand_id
1 'polypeptide(L)'
;MIILLIVLILICFKYKKIERVNLIFFAGFVAISIIDFFCYFYFEMTKISTDKFYVIGMFFMFLLYLIYYYKLLYLAALRKIQSVLILLFVVNGLMMFGIESNLFENFSFNTFYVNILLLTFSIILFLYQTFNSDKIFEIKNYLPFWISVGSLLFYIGIIPILYFRNKVSYDIYFFFLFLLNLVNNGVIIFGLLLNKPDATKPETYG
;
A
#
# COMPACT_ATOMS: atom_id res chain seq x y z
N MET A 1 -9.37 -12.75 -5.78
CA MET A 1 -10.19 -11.83 -6.62
C MET A 1 -11.50 -11.40 -5.97
N ILE A 2 -12.35 -12.31 -5.45
CA ILE A 2 -13.66 -11.94 -4.86
C ILE A 2 -13.52 -10.89 -3.74
N ILE A 3 -12.62 -11.09 -2.78
CA ILE A 3 -12.48 -10.15 -1.66
C ILE A 3 -11.99 -8.76 -2.11
N LEU A 4 -11.16 -8.71 -3.15
CA LEU A 4 -10.67 -7.47 -3.74
C LEU A 4 -11.81 -6.71 -4.43
N LEU A 5 -12.70 -7.40 -5.16
CA LEU A 5 -13.91 -6.80 -5.71
C LEU A 5 -14.83 -6.24 -4.62
N ILE A 6 -14.99 -6.95 -3.50
CA ILE A 6 -15.76 -6.46 -2.35
C ILE A 6 -15.15 -5.16 -1.80
N VAL A 7 -13.82 -5.10 -1.64
CA VAL A 7 -13.12 -3.87 -1.21
C VAL A 7 -13.39 -2.73 -2.20
N LEU A 8 -13.24 -2.96 -3.50
CA LEU A 8 -13.47 -1.94 -4.53
C LEU A 8 -14.91 -1.41 -4.50
N ILE A 9 -15.90 -2.30 -4.40
CA ILE A 9 -17.31 -1.91 -4.30
C ILE A 9 -17.56 -1.09 -3.02
N LEU A 10 -16.99 -1.49 -1.89
CA LEU A 10 -17.11 -0.75 -0.63
C LEU A 10 -16.47 0.63 -0.70
N ILE A 11 -15.30 0.77 -1.34
CA ILE A 11 -14.64 2.06 -1.57
C ILE A 11 -15.57 2.96 -2.40
N CYS A 12 -16.13 2.46 -3.50
CA CYS A 12 -17.07 3.22 -4.34
C CYS A 12 -18.32 3.65 -3.56
N PHE A 13 -18.93 2.73 -2.80
CA PHE A 13 -20.14 3.02 -2.04
C PHE A 13 -19.90 4.01 -0.90
N LYS A 14 -18.76 3.90 -0.20
CA LYS A 14 -18.40 4.78 0.92
C LYS A 14 -17.55 5.99 0.53
N TYR A 15 -17.27 6.23 -0.76
CA TYR A 15 -16.37 7.28 -1.23
C TYR A 15 -16.62 8.65 -0.58
N LYS A 16 -17.88 9.08 -0.46
CA LYS A 16 -18.26 10.36 0.17
C LYS A 16 -17.95 10.46 1.67
N LYS A 17 -17.78 9.32 2.34
CA LYS A 17 -17.47 9.20 3.78
C LYS A 17 -15.98 8.97 4.04
N ILE A 18 -15.17 8.82 2.99
CA ILE A 18 -13.72 8.63 3.10
C ILE A 18 -13.07 10.01 3.08
N GLU A 19 -12.26 10.31 4.10
CA GLU A 19 -11.49 11.55 4.13
C GLU A 19 -10.58 11.67 2.91
N ARG A 20 -10.40 12.91 2.40
CA ARG A 20 -9.63 13.17 1.18
C ARG A 20 -8.20 12.62 1.24
N VAL A 21 -7.58 12.59 2.43
CA VAL A 21 -6.23 12.03 2.60
C VAL A 21 -6.20 10.53 2.28
N ASN A 22 -7.23 9.78 2.71
CA ASN A 22 -7.35 8.34 2.46
C ASN A 22 -7.61 7.99 1.00
N LEU A 23 -8.14 8.93 0.20
CA LEU A 23 -8.31 8.72 -1.23
C LEU A 23 -6.98 8.51 -1.96
N ILE A 24 -5.86 9.02 -1.43
CA ILE A 24 -4.53 8.80 -2.03
C ILE A 24 -4.15 7.32 -1.93
N PHE A 25 -4.37 6.71 -0.76
CA PHE A 25 -4.18 5.28 -0.58
C PHE A 25 -5.10 4.47 -1.50
N PHE A 26 -6.39 4.80 -1.54
CA PHE A 26 -7.32 4.06 -2.39
C PHE A 26 -7.08 4.28 -3.88
N ALA A 27 -6.57 5.43 -4.31
CA ALA A 27 -6.13 5.63 -5.69
C ALA A 27 -5.01 4.66 -6.06
N GLY A 28 -4.01 4.48 -5.19
CA GLY A 28 -2.95 3.49 -5.40
C GLY A 28 -3.48 2.06 -5.39
N PHE A 29 -4.40 1.73 -4.47
CA PHE A 29 -5.04 0.42 -4.38
C PHE A 29 -5.86 0.08 -5.63
N VAL A 30 -6.65 1.03 -6.14
CA VAL A 30 -7.45 0.86 -7.37
C VAL A 30 -6.53 0.76 -8.58
N ALA A 31 -5.50 1.60 -8.67
CA ALA A 31 -4.55 1.58 -9.79
C ALA A 31 -3.86 0.22 -9.91
N ILE A 32 -3.31 -0.31 -8.81
CA ILE A 32 -2.66 -1.63 -8.85
C ILE A 32 -3.67 -2.74 -9.17
N SER A 33 -4.89 -2.68 -8.64
CA SER A 33 -5.95 -3.65 -8.95
C SER A 33 -6.31 -3.70 -10.43
N ILE A 34 -6.37 -2.53 -11.09
CA ILE A 34 -6.62 -2.42 -12.53
C ILE A 34 -5.45 -3.00 -13.32
N ILE A 35 -4.21 -2.71 -12.89
CA ILE A 35 -3.00 -3.21 -13.55
C ILE A 35 -2.91 -4.73 -13.42
N ASP A 36 -3.18 -5.29 -12.24
CA ASP A 36 -3.24 -6.74 -12.01
C ASP A 36 -4.24 -7.41 -12.96
N PHE A 37 -5.45 -6.84 -13.05
CA PHE A 37 -6.49 -7.35 -13.94
C PHE A 37 -6.06 -7.28 -15.41
N PHE A 38 -5.54 -6.13 -15.85
CA PHE A 38 -5.04 -5.95 -17.20
C PHE A 38 -3.92 -6.95 -17.52
N CYS A 39 -2.92 -7.07 -16.65
CA CYS A 39 -1.78 -7.96 -16.85
C CYS A 39 -2.21 -9.42 -16.94
N TYR A 40 -3.16 -9.85 -16.09
CA TYR A 40 -3.71 -11.20 -16.13
C TYR A 40 -4.42 -11.52 -17.45
N PHE A 41 -5.38 -10.69 -17.87
CA PHE A 41 -6.14 -10.95 -19.09
C PHE A 41 -5.28 -10.81 -20.35
N TYR A 42 -4.39 -9.82 -20.39
CA TYR A 42 -3.48 -9.63 -21.51
C TYR A 42 -2.54 -10.83 -21.67
N PHE A 43 -1.94 -11.30 -20.57
CA PHE A 43 -1.09 -12.49 -20.60
C PHE A 43 -1.89 -13.73 -21.03
N GLU A 44 -3.12 -13.89 -20.55
CA GLU A 44 -3.92 -15.06 -20.92
C GLU A 44 -4.27 -15.08 -22.42
N MET A 45 -4.51 -13.92 -23.03
CA MET A 45 -4.83 -13.78 -24.45
C MET A 45 -3.61 -13.86 -25.37
N THR A 46 -2.47 -13.29 -24.96
CA THR A 46 -1.32 -13.08 -25.86
C THR A 46 -0.12 -13.95 -25.53
N LYS A 47 -0.04 -14.47 -24.29
CA LYS A 47 1.12 -15.17 -23.71
C LYS A 47 2.42 -14.35 -23.75
N ILE A 48 2.32 -13.03 -23.91
CA ILE A 48 3.44 -12.08 -23.87
C ILE A 48 3.59 -11.57 -22.42
N SER A 49 4.83 -11.48 -21.94
CA SER A 49 5.12 -10.95 -20.60
C SER A 49 4.63 -9.51 -20.45
N THR A 50 4.01 -9.24 -19.30
CA THR A 50 3.49 -7.92 -18.89
C THR A 50 4.31 -7.28 -17.78
N ASP A 51 5.51 -7.81 -17.51
CA ASP A 51 6.37 -7.40 -16.39
C ASP A 51 6.65 -5.89 -16.43
N LYS A 52 6.84 -5.31 -17.63
CA LYS A 52 7.04 -3.86 -17.83
C LYS A 52 5.94 -3.04 -17.17
N PHE A 53 4.69 -3.37 -17.48
CA PHE A 53 3.51 -2.66 -16.99
C PHE A 53 3.33 -2.86 -15.49
N TYR A 54 3.58 -4.08 -15.02
CA TYR A 54 3.47 -4.44 -13.62
C TYR A 54 4.48 -3.68 -12.74
N VAL A 55 5.74 -3.61 -13.18
CA VAL A 55 6.82 -2.87 -12.50
C VAL A 55 6.49 -1.38 -12.38
N ILE A 56 6.06 -0.74 -13.49
CA ILE A 56 5.68 0.68 -13.50
C ILE A 56 4.50 0.92 -12.55
N GLY A 57 3.49 0.06 -12.61
CA GLY A 57 2.30 0.12 -11.76
C GLY A 57 2.63 0.04 -10.28
N MET A 58 3.46 -0.92 -9.89
CA MET A 58 3.90 -1.04 -8.50
C MET A 58 4.72 0.16 -8.04
N PHE A 59 5.64 0.66 -8.87
CA PHE A 59 6.43 1.84 -8.51
C PHE A 59 5.53 3.05 -8.23
N PHE A 60 4.53 3.27 -9.09
CA PHE A 60 3.53 4.33 -8.88
C PHE A 60 2.70 4.12 -7.60
N MET A 61 2.28 2.87 -7.32
CA MET A 61 1.55 2.53 -6.10
C MET A 61 2.37 2.81 -4.84
N PHE A 62 3.64 2.38 -4.78
CA PHE A 62 4.53 2.66 -3.65
C PHE A 62 4.69 4.16 -3.40
N LEU A 63 4.88 4.95 -4.47
CA LEU A 63 4.98 6.40 -4.37
C LEU A 63 3.72 7.01 -3.74
N LEU A 64 2.52 6.60 -4.21
CA LEU A 64 1.26 7.07 -3.64
C LEU A 64 1.13 6.72 -2.16
N TYR A 65 1.55 5.52 -1.76
CA TYR A 65 1.49 5.10 -0.36
C TYR A 65 2.47 5.88 0.52
N LEU A 66 3.68 6.17 0.04
CA LEU A 66 4.63 7.02 0.77
C LEU A 66 4.11 8.47 0.92
N ILE A 67 3.50 9.02 -0.13
CA ILE A 67 2.85 10.34 -0.10
C ILE A 67 1.66 10.34 0.86
N TYR A 68 0.88 9.25 0.89
CA TYR A 68 -0.22 9.07 1.82
C TYR A 68 0.25 9.18 3.27
N TYR A 69 1.28 8.43 3.66
CA TYR A 69 1.85 8.50 5.02
C TYR A 69 2.47 9.87 5.33
N TYR A 70 3.09 10.54 4.35
CA TYR A 70 3.58 11.90 4.51
C TYR A 70 2.46 12.89 4.91
N LYS A 71 1.28 12.78 4.28
CA LYS A 71 0.14 13.64 4.61
C LYS A 71 -0.51 13.30 5.96
N LEU A 72 -0.39 12.07 6.45
CA LEU A 72 -0.92 11.66 7.76
C LEU A 72 -0.05 12.11 8.94
N LEU A 73 1.25 12.31 8.72
CA LEU A 73 2.17 12.75 9.76
C LEU A 73 1.98 14.24 10.05
N TYR A 74 1.63 14.60 11.29
CA TYR A 74 1.49 15.99 11.73
C TYR A 74 2.71 16.47 12.53
N LEU A 75 3.45 15.57 13.19
CA LEU A 75 4.68 15.92 13.87
C LEU A 75 5.78 16.26 12.85
N ALA A 76 6.32 17.48 12.94
CA ALA A 76 7.30 17.99 11.99
C ALA A 76 8.55 17.10 11.89
N ALA A 77 9.03 16.55 13.01
CA ALA A 77 10.17 15.63 13.04
C ALA A 77 9.91 14.35 12.23
N LEU A 78 8.77 13.69 12.45
CA LEU A 78 8.41 12.48 11.72
C LEU A 78 8.15 12.76 10.25
N ARG A 79 7.54 13.91 9.93
CA ARG A 79 7.33 14.35 8.55
C ARG A 79 8.65 14.55 7.80
N LYS A 80 9.68 15.10 8.46
CA LYS A 80 11.04 15.19 7.89
C LYS A 80 11.63 13.82 7.60
N ILE A 81 11.53 12.87 8.53
CA ILE A 81 11.99 11.48 8.31
C ILE A 81 11.24 10.87 7.11
N GLN A 82 9.93 11.08 7.02
CA GLN A 82 9.14 10.60 5.89
C GLN A 82 9.56 11.23 4.55
N SER A 83 9.93 12.52 4.53
CA SER A 83 10.51 13.15 3.34
C SER A 83 11.81 12.46 2.92
N VAL A 84 12.66 12.06 3.87
CA VAL A 84 13.88 11.29 3.58
C VAL A 84 13.52 9.93 3.00
N LEU A 85 12.50 9.22 3.52
CA LEU A 85 12.05 7.95 2.96
C LEU A 85 11.53 8.09 1.51
N ILE A 86 10.79 9.16 1.21
CA ILE A 86 10.36 9.48 -0.17
C ILE A 86 11.57 9.76 -1.06
N LEU A 87 12.55 10.53 -0.59
CA LEU A 87 13.77 10.82 -1.35
C LEU A 87 14.54 9.53 -1.63
N LEU A 88 14.72 8.66 -0.63
CA LEU A 88 15.37 7.36 -0.78
C LEU A 88 14.63 6.48 -1.79
N PHE A 89 13.30 6.48 -1.79
CA PHE A 89 12.50 5.78 -2.77
C PHE A 89 12.75 6.27 -4.21
N VAL A 90 12.77 7.60 -4.41
CA VAL A 90 13.05 8.19 -5.72
C VAL A 90 14.48 7.87 -6.16
N VAL A 91 15.47 8.00 -5.28
CA VAL A 91 16.87 7.65 -5.56
C VAL A 91 17.00 6.17 -5.89
N ASN A 92 16.33 5.28 -5.16
CA ASN A 92 16.31 3.84 -5.44
C ASN A 92 15.76 3.56 -6.84
N GLY A 93 14.66 4.22 -7.22
CA GLY A 93 14.13 4.16 -8.59
C GLY A 93 15.12 4.65 -9.64
N LEU A 94 15.75 5.80 -9.43
CA LEU A 94 16.76 6.39 -10.34
C LEU A 94 18.03 5.55 -10.45
N MET A 95 18.50 4.95 -9.36
CA MET A 95 19.64 4.03 -9.38
C MET A 95 19.33 2.79 -10.21
N MET A 96 18.08 2.31 -10.14
CA MET A 96 17.59 1.29 -11.07
C MET A 96 17.79 1.76 -12.51
N PHE A 97 17.33 2.98 -12.86
CA PHE A 97 17.53 3.60 -14.19
C PHE A 97 18.97 3.65 -14.69
N GLY A 98 19.95 3.81 -13.80
CA GLY A 98 21.37 3.93 -14.18
C GLY A 98 22.15 2.60 -14.22
N ILE A 99 21.68 1.56 -13.54
CA ILE A 99 22.44 0.31 -13.32
C ILE A 99 21.91 -0.85 -14.15
N GLU A 100 20.59 -0.97 -14.32
CA GLU A 100 19.98 -2.09 -15.04
C GLU A 100 19.60 -1.65 -16.47
N SER A 101 20.18 -2.25 -17.50
CA SER A 101 19.85 -1.92 -18.90
C SER A 101 18.43 -2.38 -19.31
N ASN A 102 17.82 -3.29 -18.55
CA ASN A 102 16.59 -4.02 -18.89
C ASN A 102 15.47 -3.85 -17.84
N LEU A 103 15.38 -2.67 -17.24
CA LEU A 103 14.56 -2.33 -16.05
C LEU A 103 13.10 -2.71 -16.06
N PHE A 104 12.49 -2.61 -17.23
CA PHE A 104 11.09 -2.94 -17.39
C PHE A 104 10.93 -4.40 -17.77
N GLU A 105 11.93 -5.00 -18.41
CA GLU A 105 11.83 -6.37 -18.93
C GLU A 105 11.80 -7.41 -17.84
N ASN A 106 12.45 -7.17 -16.70
CA ASN A 106 12.48 -8.12 -15.59
C ASN A 106 12.12 -7.46 -14.27
N PHE A 107 11.28 -8.12 -13.48
CA PHE A 107 10.92 -7.70 -12.14
C PHE A 107 12.12 -7.83 -11.17
N SER A 108 12.67 -6.71 -10.71
CA SER A 108 13.76 -6.70 -9.73
C SER A 108 13.24 -6.90 -8.31
N PHE A 109 13.40 -8.12 -7.79
CA PHE A 109 13.04 -8.46 -6.42
C PHE A 109 13.80 -7.64 -5.37
N ASN A 110 15.02 -7.20 -5.66
CA ASN A 110 15.81 -6.39 -4.74
C ASN A 110 15.19 -4.99 -4.58
N THR A 111 14.85 -4.33 -5.69
CA THR A 111 14.16 -3.04 -5.66
C THR A 111 12.82 -3.16 -4.94
N PHE A 112 12.05 -4.21 -5.23
CA PHE A 112 10.78 -4.46 -4.56
C PHE A 112 10.95 -4.64 -3.05
N TYR A 113 11.96 -5.39 -2.62
CA TYR A 113 12.28 -5.59 -1.21
C TYR A 113 12.63 -4.28 -0.50
N VAL A 114 13.47 -3.44 -1.10
CA VAL A 114 13.82 -2.12 -0.55
C VAL A 114 12.58 -1.24 -0.42
N ASN A 115 11.71 -1.23 -1.44
CA ASN A 115 10.46 -0.45 -1.42
C ASN A 115 9.50 -0.93 -0.31
N ILE A 116 9.40 -2.24 -0.08
CA ILE A 116 8.63 -2.81 1.04
C ILE A 116 9.20 -2.32 2.39
N LEU A 117 10.52 -2.33 2.56
CA LEU A 117 11.15 -1.85 3.79
C LEU A 117 10.86 -0.37 4.04
N LEU A 118 11.06 0.47 3.03
CA LEU A 118 10.79 1.92 3.13
C LEU A 118 9.34 2.17 3.55
N LEU A 119 8.39 1.49 2.91
CA LEU A 119 6.97 1.64 3.23
C LEU A 119 6.62 1.09 4.61
N THR A 120 7.23 -0.03 5.02
CA THR A 120 7.07 -0.60 6.37
C THR A 120 7.53 0.40 7.42
N PHE A 121 8.67 1.06 7.21
CA PHE A 121 9.12 2.15 8.08
C PHE A 121 8.14 3.33 8.11
N SER A 122 7.59 3.75 6.97
CA SER A 122 6.55 4.79 6.93
C SER A 122 5.32 4.44 7.75
N ILE A 123 4.86 3.19 7.68
CA ILE A 123 3.73 2.68 8.48
C ILE A 123 4.07 2.75 9.98
N ILE A 124 5.27 2.31 10.36
CA ILE A 124 5.72 2.34 11.76
C ILE A 124 5.77 3.78 12.29
N LEU A 125 6.29 4.73 11.52
CA LEU A 125 6.31 6.15 11.92
C LEU A 125 4.90 6.68 12.19
N PHE A 126 3.95 6.35 11.31
CA PHE A 126 2.56 6.75 11.46
C PHE A 126 1.89 6.11 12.69
N LEU A 127 2.11 4.82 12.91
CA LEU A 127 1.56 4.11 14.08
C LEU A 127 2.16 4.65 15.39
N TYR A 128 3.48 4.89 15.41
CA TYR A 128 4.16 5.52 16.54
C TYR A 128 3.53 6.87 16.88
N GLN A 129 3.30 7.74 15.89
CA GLN A 129 2.61 9.01 16.11
C GLN A 129 1.19 8.80 16.65
N THR A 130 0.44 7.88 16.07
CA THR A 130 -0.97 7.64 16.41
C THR A 130 -1.11 7.14 17.85
N PHE A 131 -0.27 6.19 18.28
CA PHE A 131 -0.28 5.66 19.64
C PHE A 131 0.19 6.66 20.70
N ASN A 132 1.00 7.66 20.33
CA ASN A 132 1.44 8.73 21.22
C ASN A 132 0.55 10.00 21.10
N SER A 133 -0.70 9.85 20.63
CA SER A 133 -1.63 10.96 20.43
C SER A 133 -3.03 10.63 20.95
N ASP A 134 -3.85 11.65 21.16
CA ASP A 134 -5.25 11.47 21.61
C ASP A 134 -6.11 10.66 20.62
N LYS A 135 -5.66 10.51 19.37
CA LYS A 135 -6.30 9.65 18.37
C LYS A 135 -6.34 8.18 18.81
N ILE A 136 -5.51 7.78 19.78
CA ILE A 136 -5.54 6.42 20.36
C ILE A 136 -6.93 6.03 20.86
N PHE A 137 -7.69 6.98 21.41
CA PHE A 137 -9.03 6.73 21.95
C PHE A 137 -10.09 6.52 20.87
N GLU A 138 -9.84 6.97 19.64
CA GLU A 138 -10.77 6.90 18.50
C GLU A 138 -10.31 5.90 17.43
N ILE A 139 -9.27 5.10 17.71
CA ILE A 139 -8.66 4.12 16.78
C ILE A 139 -9.72 3.24 16.10
N LYS A 140 -10.74 2.82 16.84
CA LYS A 140 -11.82 1.98 16.32
C LYS A 140 -12.48 2.58 15.07
N ASN A 141 -12.65 3.89 15.03
CA ASN A 141 -13.30 4.60 13.92
C ASN A 141 -12.28 5.24 12.96
N TYR A 142 -10.98 5.20 13.27
CA TYR A 142 -9.95 5.88 12.51
C TYR A 142 -9.44 5.03 11.34
N LEU A 143 -9.98 5.26 10.14
CA LEU A 143 -9.65 4.48 8.93
C LEU A 143 -8.13 4.37 8.61
N PRO A 144 -7.32 5.44 8.73
CA PRO A 144 -5.87 5.35 8.54
C PRO A 144 -5.19 4.30 9.40
N PHE A 145 -5.67 4.08 10.64
CA PHE A 145 -5.13 3.03 11.50
C PHE A 145 -5.37 1.65 10.91
N TRP A 146 -6.60 1.35 10.48
CA TRP A 146 -6.92 0.05 9.89
C TRP A 146 -6.18 -0.22 8.58
N ILE A 147 -6.06 0.80 7.72
CA ILE A 147 -5.22 0.73 6.51
C ILE A 147 -3.77 0.38 6.88
N SER A 148 -3.23 1.03 7.91
CA SER A 148 -1.86 0.84 8.36
C SER A 148 -1.62 -0.55 8.93
N VAL A 149 -2.53 -1.05 9.79
CA VAL A 149 -2.43 -2.40 10.37
C VAL A 149 -2.53 -3.48 9.29
N GLY A 150 -3.49 -3.37 8.37
CA GLY A 150 -3.62 -4.33 7.27
C GLY A 150 -2.38 -4.36 6.39
N SER A 151 -1.89 -3.17 6.02
CA SER A 151 -0.68 -3.02 5.21
C SER A 151 0.57 -3.55 5.95
N LEU A 152 0.70 -3.28 7.25
CA LEU A 152 1.83 -3.74 8.04
C LEU A 152 1.89 -5.27 8.10
N LEU A 153 0.77 -5.93 8.39
CA LEU A 153 0.67 -7.39 8.41
C LEU A 153 1.03 -7.99 7.05
N PHE A 154 0.55 -7.36 5.97
CA PHE A 154 0.88 -7.77 4.61
C PHE A 154 2.38 -7.67 4.31
N TYR A 155 2.98 -6.51 4.54
CA TYR A 155 4.38 -6.26 4.19
C TYR A 155 5.37 -7.04 5.05
N ILE A 156 5.12 -7.13 6.37
CA ILE A 156 5.93 -7.99 7.26
C ILE A 156 5.80 -9.46 6.84
N GLY A 157 4.59 -9.90 6.47
CA GLY A 157 4.37 -11.27 6.01
C GLY A 157 5.04 -11.60 4.67
N ILE A 158 5.13 -10.63 3.77
CA ILE A 158 5.76 -10.82 2.44
C ILE A 158 7.29 -10.92 2.53
N ILE A 159 7.94 -10.20 3.43
CA ILE A 159 9.40 -10.19 3.59
C ILE A 159 10.03 -11.61 3.62
N PRO A 160 9.61 -12.53 4.52
CA PRO A 160 10.18 -13.87 4.56
C PRO A 160 9.84 -14.69 3.31
N ILE A 161 8.66 -14.50 2.72
CA ILE A 161 8.25 -15.21 1.50
C ILE A 161 9.16 -14.83 0.33
N LEU A 162 9.46 -13.53 0.16
CA LEU A 162 10.38 -13.06 -0.88
C LEU A 162 11.80 -13.58 -0.70
N TYR A 163 12.24 -13.72 0.55
CA TYR A 163 13.55 -14.26 0.89
C TYR A 163 13.65 -15.77 0.60
N PHE A 164 12.60 -16.54 0.93
CA PHE A 164 12.56 -17.99 0.75
C PHE A 164 11.95 -18.45 -0.59
N ARG A 165 11.63 -17.53 -1.51
CA ARG A 165 10.88 -17.83 -2.74
C ARG A 165 11.45 -18.97 -3.59
N ASN A 166 12.78 -19.12 -3.63
CA ASN A 166 13.45 -20.17 -4.41
C ASN A 166 13.59 -21.51 -3.66
N LYS A 167 13.19 -21.57 -2.38
CA LYS A 167 13.29 -22.74 -1.50
C LYS A 167 11.94 -23.37 -1.18
N VAL A 168 10.85 -22.76 -1.63
CA VAL A 168 9.47 -23.14 -1.33
C VAL A 168 8.77 -23.46 -2.65
N SER A 169 7.85 -24.43 -2.65
CA SER A 169 7.09 -24.76 -3.86
C SER A 169 6.19 -23.60 -4.28
N TYR A 170 5.89 -23.51 -5.58
CA TYR A 170 4.99 -22.49 -6.12
C TYR A 170 3.63 -22.48 -5.43
N ASP A 171 3.05 -23.66 -5.16
CA ASP A 171 1.74 -23.77 -4.49
C ASP A 171 1.75 -23.14 -3.09
N ILE A 172 2.81 -23.42 -2.31
CA ILE A 172 2.95 -22.85 -0.96
C ILE A 172 3.17 -21.34 -1.05
N TYR A 173 4.00 -20.88 -1.99
CA TYR A 173 4.23 -19.45 -2.24
C TYR A 173 2.93 -18.71 -2.53
N PHE A 174 2.12 -19.21 -3.47
CA PHE A 174 0.84 -18.59 -3.82
C PHE A 174 -0.20 -18.71 -2.72
N PHE A 175 -0.21 -19.81 -1.96
CA PHE A 175 -1.09 -19.97 -0.81
C PHE A 175 -0.83 -18.91 0.26
N PHE A 176 0.44 -18.67 0.62
CA PHE A 176 0.76 -17.61 1.58
C PHE A 176 0.43 -16.22 1.05
N LEU A 177 0.73 -15.92 -0.21
CA LEU A 177 0.33 -14.66 -0.83
C LEU A 177 -1.19 -14.45 -0.81
N PHE A 178 -1.96 -15.50 -1.08
CA PHE A 178 -3.41 -15.47 -0.97
C PHE A 178 -3.86 -15.16 0.46
N LEU A 179 -3.28 -15.84 1.46
CA LEU A 179 -3.64 -15.65 2.86
C LEU A 179 -3.30 -14.23 3.36
N LEU A 180 -2.13 -13.70 3.00
CA LEU A 180 -1.75 -12.32 3.32
C LEU A 180 -2.69 -11.30 2.68
N ASN A 181 -3.05 -11.50 1.40
CA ASN A 181 -4.04 -10.66 0.74
C ASN A 181 -5.41 -10.75 1.40
N LEU A 182 -5.84 -11.95 1.81
CA LEU A 182 -7.10 -12.16 2.50
C LEU A 182 -7.14 -11.38 3.83
N VAL A 183 -6.08 -11.49 4.63
CA VAL A 183 -5.95 -10.77 5.90
C VAL A 183 -5.93 -9.26 5.67
N ASN A 184 -5.09 -8.76 4.76
CA ASN A 184 -4.98 -7.32 4.47
C ASN A 184 -6.33 -6.73 4.04
N ASN A 185 -6.97 -7.34 3.03
CA ASN A 185 -8.26 -6.87 2.54
C ASN A 185 -9.35 -6.99 3.61
N GLY A 186 -9.34 -8.06 4.42
CA GLY A 186 -10.27 -8.23 5.54
C GLY A 186 -10.16 -7.10 6.57
N VAL A 187 -8.93 -6.72 6.93
CA VAL A 187 -8.67 -5.59 7.85
C VAL A 187 -9.13 -4.27 7.25
N ILE A 188 -8.87 -4.03 5.95
CA ILE A 188 -9.33 -2.82 5.25
C ILE A 188 -10.87 -2.76 5.19
N ILE A 189 -11.55 -3.87 4.89
CA ILE A 189 -13.02 -3.95 4.92
C ILE A 189 -13.52 -3.58 6.31
N PHE A 190 -12.94 -4.16 7.36
CA PHE A 190 -13.33 -3.87 8.73
C PHE A 190 -13.17 -2.39 9.06
N GLY A 191 -12.04 -1.79 8.69
CA GLY A 191 -11.80 -0.36 8.83
C GLY A 191 -12.80 0.50 8.07
N LEU A 192 -13.10 0.16 6.82
CA LEU A 192 -14.12 0.86 6.02
C LEU A 192 -15.51 0.76 6.63
N LEU A 193 -15.87 -0.37 7.24
CA LEU A 193 -17.15 -0.58 7.89
C LEU A 193 -17.28 0.25 9.17
N LEU A 194 -16.25 0.26 10.00
CA LEU A 194 -16.20 1.01 11.27
C LEU A 194 -15.94 2.50 11.10
N ASN A 195 -15.41 2.94 9.96
CA ASN A 195 -15.12 4.34 9.69
C ASN A 195 -16.38 5.20 9.90
N LYS A 196 -16.34 6.00 10.96
CA LYS A 196 -17.29 7.08 11.20
C LYS A 196 -16.52 8.36 10.91
N PRO A 197 -16.71 9.00 9.75
CA PRO A 197 -16.12 10.31 9.54
C PRO A 197 -16.61 11.21 10.67
N ASP A 198 -15.70 11.94 11.31
CA ASP A 198 -16.04 12.91 12.33
C ASP A 198 -17.20 13.75 11.82
N ALA A 199 -18.34 13.66 12.49
CA ALA A 199 -19.51 14.43 12.15
C ALA A 199 -19.09 15.90 12.16
N THR A 200 -18.98 16.49 10.97
CA THR A 200 -18.93 17.93 10.68
C THR A 200 -18.84 18.78 11.95
N LYS A 201 -17.63 18.99 12.49
CA LYS A 201 -17.41 20.19 13.29
C LYS A 201 -17.60 21.34 12.29
N PRO A 202 -18.61 22.20 12.45
CA PRO A 202 -18.73 23.37 11.58
C PRO A 202 -17.43 24.15 11.70
N GLU A 203 -16.87 24.54 10.56
CA GLU A 203 -15.73 25.44 10.48
C GLU A 203 -16.11 26.75 11.19
N THR A 204 -15.78 26.85 12.47
CA THR A 204 -15.68 28.15 13.14
C THR A 204 -14.40 28.79 12.61
N TYR A 205 -14.54 29.55 11.54
CA TYR A 205 -13.61 30.64 11.25
C TYR A 205 -13.73 31.66 12.39
N GLY A 206 -12.64 31.84 13.13
CA GLY A 206 -12.42 32.92 14.08
C GLY A 206 -11.04 33.50 13.82
#